data_AF-A0A6A6W7S5-F1
#
_entry.id   AF-A0A6A6W7S5-F1
#
_cell.length_a   1.000
_cell.length_b   1.000
_cell.length_c   1.000
_cell.angle_alpha   90.00
_cell.angle_beta   90.00
_cell.angle_gamma   90.00
#
_symmetry.space_group_name_H-M   'P 1'
#
loop_
_entity.id
_entity.type
_entity.pdbx_description
1 polymer ?
#
loop_
_entity_poly.entity_id
_entity_poly.type
_entity_poly.pdbx_seq_one_letter_code
_entity_poly.pdbx_strand_id
1 'polypeptide(L)' 'MSAAPHFFSTPFRYIRYASHQYPAYFWSIVVGVAGPASFFYAPPIRRAFGDNINPKPIPLTYPVPKGPRNIPTGFDDE' A
#
# COMPACT_ATOMS: atom_id res chain seq x y z
N MET A 1 29.91 31.72 4.67
CA MET A 1 28.77 30.80 4.39
C MET A 1 28.81 30.46 2.91
N SER A 2 28.94 29.18 2.54
CA SER A 2 28.81 28.76 1.14
C SER A 2 27.40 29.10 0.66
N ALA A 3 27.27 29.78 -0.48
CA ALA A 3 25.97 30.06 -1.09
C ALA A 3 25.17 28.76 -1.30
N ALA A 4 23.85 28.81 -1.11
CA ALA A 4 22.99 27.67 -1.36
C ALA A 4 23.06 27.29 -2.85
N PRO A 5 23.32 26.02 -3.20
CA PRO A 5 23.32 25.59 -4.60
C PRO A 5 21.92 25.77 -5.20
N HIS A 6 21.83 26.12 -6.49
CA HIS A 6 20.52 26.18 -7.15
C HIS A 6 20.02 24.78 -7.51
N PHE A 7 18.72 24.53 -7.27
CA PHE A 7 18.08 23.25 -7.54
C PHE A 7 18.11 22.87 -9.03
N PHE A 8 17.73 23.81 -9.93
CA PHE A 8 17.62 23.53 -11.36
C PHE A 8 18.96 23.44 -12.10
N SER A 9 20.05 23.97 -11.53
CA SER A 9 21.38 23.86 -12.14
C SER A 9 22.18 22.66 -11.61
N THR A 10 22.01 22.32 -10.33
CA THR A 10 22.79 21.28 -9.65
C THR A 10 21.93 20.47 -8.68
N PRO A 11 20.97 19.67 -9.17
CA PRO A 11 19.95 19.03 -8.33
C PRO A 11 20.55 18.07 -7.29
N PHE A 12 21.53 17.24 -7.66
CA PHE A 12 22.18 16.33 -6.72
C PHE A 12 22.95 17.06 -5.61
N ARG A 13 23.60 18.19 -5.94
CA ARG A 13 24.31 19.02 -4.96
C ARG A 13 23.32 19.71 -4.02
N TYR A 14 22.17 20.15 -4.53
CA TYR A 14 21.10 20.72 -3.72
C TYR A 14 20.48 19.70 -2.77
N ILE A 15 20.19 18.48 -3.23
CA ILE A 15 19.64 17.41 -2.39
C ILE A 15 20.59 17.11 -1.21
N ARG A 16 21.88 16.95 -1.48
CA ARG A 16 22.90 16.76 -0.43
C ARG A 16 22.99 17.96 0.52
N TYR A 17 22.89 19.18 0.00
CA TYR A 17 22.89 20.38 0.83
C TYR A 17 21.65 20.44 1.74
N ALA A 18 20.47 20.19 1.17
CA ALA A 18 19.18 20.21 1.87
C ALA A 18 19.10 19.13 2.97
N SER A 19 19.67 17.94 2.74
CA SER A 19 19.71 16.88 3.75
C SER A 19 20.55 17.23 4.98
N HIS A 20 21.59 18.04 4.83
CA HIS A 20 22.47 18.45 5.94
C HIS A 20 22.05 19.75 6.61
N GLN A 21 21.58 20.75 5.86
CA GLN A 21 21.21 22.06 6.43
C GLN A 21 19.77 22.10 6.95
N TYR A 22 18.87 21.36 6.30
CA TYR A 22 17.44 21.38 6.58
C TYR A 22 16.90 19.95 6.75
N PRO A 23 17.45 19.15 7.69
CA PRO A 23 17.16 17.73 7.78
C PRO A 23 15.68 17.44 8.03
N ALA A 24 15.01 18.24 8.88
CA ALA A 24 13.59 18.05 9.19
C ALA A 24 12.70 18.17 7.95
N TYR A 25 12.88 19.22 7.14
CA TYR A 25 12.09 19.41 5.92
C TYR A 25 12.41 18.36 4.86
N PHE A 26 13.69 18.09 4.64
CA PHE A 26 14.13 17.15 3.61
C PHE A 26 13.59 15.74 3.88
N TRP A 27 13.80 15.21 5.08
CA TRP A 27 13.38 13.84 5.42
C TRP A 27 11.85 13.72 5.57
N SER A 28 11.15 14.77 6.00
CA SER A 28 9.68 14.77 6.02
C SER A 28 9.09 14.56 4.63
N ILE A 29 9.66 15.23 3.62
CA ILE A 29 9.23 15.06 2.21
C ILE A 29 9.59 13.66 1.72
N VAL A 30 10.81 13.17 1.98
CA VAL A 30 11.23 11.84 1.54
C VAL A 30 10.32 10.75 2.13
N VAL A 31 10.03 10.79 3.42
CA VAL A 31 9.13 9.83 4.08
C VAL A 31 7.69 10.01 3.59
N GLY A 32 7.24 11.26 3.43
CA GLY A 32 5.91 11.58 2.90
C GLY A 32 5.68 11.05 1.49
N VAL A 33 6.69 11.09 0.62
CA VAL A 33 6.63 10.56 -0.76
C VAL A 33 6.84 9.04 -0.79
N ALA A 34 7.63 8.48 0.14
CA ALA A 34 7.86 7.04 0.22
C ALA A 34 6.56 6.24 0.43
N GLY A 35 5.59 6.79 1.17
CA GLY A 35 4.26 6.20 1.37
C GLY A 35 3.50 5.97 0.05
N PRO A 36 3.11 7.03 -0.68
CA PRO A 36 2.44 6.92 -1.98
C PRO A 36 3.25 6.12 -3.01
N ALA A 37 4.58 6.27 -3.02
CA ALA A 37 5.44 5.48 -3.89
C ALA A 37 5.31 3.97 -3.59
N SER A 38 5.35 3.59 -2.30
CA SER A 38 5.18 2.19 -1.89
C SER A 38 3.81 1.64 -2.27
N PHE A 39 2.74 2.43 -2.24
CA PHE A 39 1.43 1.99 -2.69
C PHE A 39 1.42 1.61 -4.17
N PHE A 40 2.15 2.34 -5.02
CA PHE A 40 2.23 2.05 -6.45
C PHE A 40 3.16 0.88 -6.77
N TYR A 41 4.34 0.83 -6.13
CA TYR A 41 5.39 -0.14 -6.46
C TYR A 41 5.33 -1.44 -5.65
N ALA A 42 4.85 -1.43 -4.40
CA ALA A 42 4.86 -2.64 -3.56
C ALA A 42 3.90 -3.74 -4.05
N PRO A 43 2.66 -3.46 -4.52
CA PRO A 43 1.75 -4.50 -4.99
C PRO A 43 2.27 -5.36 -6.15
N PRO A 44 2.82 -4.81 -7.26
CA PRO A 44 3.36 -5.64 -8.34
C PRO A 44 4.58 -6.46 -7.89
N ILE A 45 5.44 -5.89 -7.04
CA ILE A 45 6.60 -6.60 -6.49
C ILE A 45 6.15 -7.80 -5.64
N ARG A 46 5.20 -7.59 -4.72
CA ARG A 46 4.66 -8.67 -3.87
C ARG A 46 4.00 -9.79 -4.67
N ARG A 47 3.26 -9.45 -5.73
CA ARG A 47 2.70 -10.43 -6.67
C ARG A 47 3.78 -11.24 -7.38
N ALA A 48 4.89 -10.61 -7.76
CA ALA A 48 6.02 -11.30 -8.40
C ALA A 48 6.70 -12.32 -7.47
N PHE A 49 6.69 -12.06 -6.16
CA PHE A 49 7.18 -12.99 -5.13
C PHE A 49 6.16 -14.05 -4.70
N GLY A 50 5.01 -14.16 -5.37
CA GLY A 50 3.99 -15.16 -5.09
C GLY A 50 3.07 -14.84 -3.90
N ASP A 51 3.20 -13.65 -3.31
CA ASP A 51 2.25 -13.14 -2.32
C ASP A 51 1.02 -12.61 -3.07
N ASN A 52 0.02 -13.48 -3.24
CA ASN A 52 -1.28 -13.10 -3.79
C ASN A 52 -2.06 -12.30 -2.74
N ILE A 53 -1.82 -10.97 -2.71
CA ILE A 53 -2.35 -9.98 -1.76
C ILE A 53 -3.90 -9.90 -1.69
N ASN A 54 -4.64 -10.66 -2.50
CA ASN A 54 -6.09 -10.65 -2.48
C ASN A 54 -6.63 -11.88 -1.74
N PRO A 55 -6.70 -11.85 -0.38
CA PRO A 55 -7.46 -12.85 0.34
C PRO A 55 -8.92 -12.76 -0.12
N LYS A 56 -9.62 -13.89 -0.07
CA LYS A 56 -11.06 -13.91 -0.36
C LYS A 56 -11.78 -12.98 0.63
N PRO A 57 -12.81 -12.24 0.18
CA PRO A 57 -13.58 -11.38 1.07
C PRO A 57 -14.19 -12.21 2.20
N ILE A 58 -14.05 -11.72 3.43
CA ILE A 58 -14.66 -12.35 4.60
C ILE A 58 -16.18 -12.18 4.48
N PRO A 59 -16.97 -13.25 4.64
CA PRO A 59 -18.42 -13.13 4.59
C PRO A 59 -18.91 -12.28 5.78
N LEU A 60 -19.56 -11.16 5.47
CA LEU A 60 -20.18 -10.27 6.47
C LEU A 60 -21.57 -10.75 6.88
N THR A 61 -22.15 -11.66 6.10
CA THR A 61 -23.48 -12.22 6.31
C THR A 61 -23.41 -13.74 6.20
N TYR A 62 -24.44 -14.40 6.71
CA TYR A 62 -24.56 -15.85 6.54
C TYR A 62 -24.50 -16.20 5.04
N PRO A 63 -23.61 -17.12 4.61
CA PRO A 63 -23.45 -17.46 3.21
C PRO A 63 -24.64 -18.32 2.76
N VAL A 64 -25.69 -17.66 2.25
CA VAL A 64 -26.85 -18.36 1.70
C VAL A 64 -26.46 -18.99 0.36
N PRO A 65 -26.61 -20.32 0.20
CA PRO A 65 -26.38 -20.98 -1.08
C PRO A 65 -27.30 -20.43 -2.16
N LYS A 66 -26.77 -20.25 -3.37
CA LYS A 66 -27.59 -19.86 -4.52
C LYS A 66 -28.32 -21.09 -5.05
N GLY A 67 -29.64 -20.99 -5.23
CA GLY A 67 -30.43 -22.02 -5.90
C GLY A 67 -31.79 -22.29 -5.25
N PRO A 68 -32.57 -23.21 -5.83
CA PRO A 68 -33.85 -23.63 -5.27
C PRO A 68 -33.64 -24.43 -3.97
N ARG A 69 -34.68 -24.44 -3.13
CA ARG A 69 -34.68 -25.17 -1.86
C ARG A 69 -34.72 -26.69 -2.12
N ASN A 70 -33.79 -27.41 -1.51
CA ASN A 70 -33.85 -28.87 -1.39
C ASN A 70 -34.51 -29.22 -0.05
N ILE A 71 -35.58 -30.01 -0.07
CA ILE A 71 -36.33 -30.40 1.15
C ILE A 71 -35.58 -31.57 1.80
N PRO A 72 -35.03 -31.42 3.02
CA PRO A 72 -34.40 -32.52 3.75
C PRO A 72 -35.45 -33.42 4.41
N THR A 73 -35.08 -34.68 4.69
CA THR A 73 -35.89 -35.68 5.42
C THR A 73 -35.15 -36.14 6.68
N GLY A 74 -35.85 -36.50 7.75
CA GLY A 74 -35.25 -37.22 8.91
C GLY A 74 -35.26 -36.52 10.27
N PHE A 75 -35.88 -35.34 10.39
CA PHE A 75 -36.11 -34.64 11.66
C PHE A 75 -37.58 -34.21 11.79
N ASP A 76 -38.49 -35.04 11.28
CA ASP A 76 -39.92 -34.81 11.39
C ASP A 76 -40.37 -35.22 12.82
N ASP A 77 -41.22 -34.41 13.46
CA ASP A 77 -41.71 -34.64 14.83
C ASP A 77 -42.70 -35.83 14.83
N GLU A 78 -42.26 -37.01 15.30
CA GLU A 78 -43.18 -38.11 15.70
C GLU A 78 -43.71 -37.90 17.12
#